data_AF-A0A5E4HV07-F1
#
_entry.id   AF-A0A5E4HV07-F1
#
_cell.length_a   1.000
_cell.length_b   1.000
_cell.length_c   1.000
_cell.angle_alpha   90.00
_cell.angle_beta   90.00
_cell.angle_gamma   90.00
#
_symmetry.space_group_name_H-M   'P 1'
#
loop_
_entity.id
_entity.type
_entity.pdbx_description
1 polymer ?
#
loop_
_entity_poly.entity_id
_entity_poly.type
_entity_poly.pdbx_seq_one_letter_code
_entity_poly.pdbx_strand_id
1 'polypeptide(L)'
;MGISISKLLDNDTREKLKNLAAEVHETSEVDTAKKLAMCVANGSAFHHAGLISEQRKLIEGGFRNGIIKVIAATPTLAAGLNLPARRVIIKGYRRYDVNFGQVPIPVLEYKQMAGRAGRPRLDPYGESVLVAKTYDELDELKKQYVLAGPEKIWSKLGSENALRTHILSLIVTGFARDMVELLEFMRATFYSAQQEPWSLKVVIDNIIRFLVEKKMIVQKDGLFATRLGEMVSRLYIDPLSASLMIEGMEKIEEKGMQFTEMTLLHLIASTPDMRQLYLRSNDYNWLSDLVMDHHTEFVHIPAQFKVDYEWFLSQVKTACVMLDWINEIKEEDIVKKFGIGEGDIRALSETTLWLVHSMAELGIFLKRSSSGKARELEKRVEYGASPELLDLIQIRGIGRVRARKLFDAGIKDMETLRAQEPDKVAKIIGTKVAIKVLKQIGVTPPPEEKSEEQRKLHDFG
;
A
#
# COMPACT_ATOMS: atom_id res chain seq x y z
N MET A 1 -0.74 -6.94 -25.92
CA MET A 1 -2.17 -7.31 -25.86
C MET A 1 -2.45 -8.79 -26.21
N GLY A 2 -1.52 -9.74 -26.03
CA GLY A 2 -1.83 -11.17 -26.14
C GLY A 2 -2.30 -11.73 -27.50
N ILE A 3 -2.34 -10.92 -28.56
CA ILE A 3 -2.94 -11.26 -29.87
C ILE A 3 -2.38 -12.57 -30.45
N SER A 4 -1.09 -12.83 -30.27
CA SER A 4 -0.46 -14.07 -30.75
C SER A 4 -0.94 -15.33 -30.01
N ILE A 5 -1.28 -15.20 -28.72
CA ILE A 5 -1.78 -16.32 -27.89
C ILE A 5 -3.21 -16.64 -28.28
N SER A 6 -4.05 -15.62 -28.50
CA SER A 6 -5.46 -15.76 -28.85
C SER A 6 -5.71 -16.70 -30.03
N LYS A 7 -4.80 -16.72 -31.02
CA LYS A 7 -4.85 -17.62 -32.19
C LYS A 7 -4.68 -19.11 -31.85
N LEU A 8 -4.11 -19.44 -30.69
CA LEU A 8 -3.81 -20.81 -30.26
C LEU A 8 -4.84 -21.36 -29.26
N LEU A 9 -5.85 -20.57 -28.90
CA LEU A 9 -6.85 -20.94 -27.89
C LEU A 9 -8.05 -21.64 -28.53
N ASP A 10 -8.52 -22.71 -27.88
CA ASP A 10 -9.81 -23.33 -28.18
C ASP A 10 -10.99 -22.43 -27.78
N ASN A 11 -12.19 -22.77 -28.28
CA ASN A 11 -13.39 -21.95 -28.09
C ASN A 11 -13.85 -21.90 -26.62
N ASP A 12 -13.77 -23.01 -25.87
CA ASP A 12 -14.15 -23.07 -24.45
C ASP A 12 -13.26 -22.15 -23.60
N THR A 13 -11.95 -22.18 -23.83
CA THR A 13 -10.99 -21.29 -23.19
C THR A 13 -11.28 -19.83 -23.53
N ARG A 14 -11.63 -19.51 -24.78
CA ARG A 14 -11.97 -18.14 -25.19
C ARG A 14 -13.22 -17.62 -24.48
N GLU A 15 -14.23 -18.45 -24.29
CA GLU A 15 -15.44 -18.07 -23.55
C GLU A 15 -15.15 -17.78 -22.08
N LYS A 16 -14.39 -18.67 -21.41
CA LYS A 16 -13.93 -18.46 -20.03
C LYS A 16 -13.11 -17.18 -19.87
N LEU A 17 -12.23 -16.87 -20.84
CA LEU A 17 -11.45 -15.64 -20.83
C LEU A 17 -12.29 -14.39 -21.02
N LYS A 18 -13.37 -14.44 -21.81
CA LYS A 18 -14.32 -13.32 -21.95
C LYS A 18 -15.01 -13.02 -20.63
N ASN A 19 -15.50 -14.04 -19.94
CA ASN A 19 -16.16 -13.88 -18.64
C ASN A 19 -15.18 -13.32 -17.60
N LEU A 20 -13.98 -13.89 -17.51
CA LEU A 20 -12.94 -13.39 -16.60
C LEU A 20 -12.51 -11.96 -16.93
N ALA A 21 -12.44 -11.59 -18.22
CA ALA A 21 -12.13 -10.23 -18.64
C ALA A 21 -13.24 -9.23 -18.24
N ALA A 22 -14.51 -9.64 -18.30
CA ALA A 22 -15.63 -8.84 -17.83
C ALA A 22 -15.55 -8.60 -16.31
N GLU A 23 -15.29 -9.65 -15.52
CA GLU A 23 -15.07 -9.52 -14.07
C GLU A 23 -13.91 -8.58 -13.75
N VAL A 24 -12.79 -8.69 -14.46
CA VAL A 24 -11.64 -7.77 -14.30
C VAL A 24 -12.04 -6.33 -14.63
N HIS A 25 -12.82 -6.12 -15.70
CA HIS A 25 -13.27 -4.80 -16.11
C HIS A 25 -14.24 -4.17 -15.11
N GLU A 26 -15.09 -4.97 -14.46
CA GLU A 26 -16.02 -4.51 -13.43
C GLU A 26 -15.32 -4.07 -12.13
N THR A 27 -14.08 -4.52 -11.89
CA THR A 27 -13.35 -4.17 -10.66
C THR A 27 -12.96 -2.69 -10.59
N SER A 28 -12.74 -2.04 -11.73
CA SER A 28 -12.26 -0.65 -11.78
C SER A 28 -12.46 -0.02 -13.15
N GLU A 29 -12.82 1.27 -13.17
CA GLU A 29 -12.97 2.06 -14.39
C GLU A 29 -11.63 2.61 -14.94
N VAL A 30 -10.52 2.43 -14.20
CA VAL A 30 -9.19 2.95 -14.55
C VAL A 30 -8.64 2.27 -15.82
N ASP A 31 -7.91 3.03 -16.64
CA ASP A 31 -7.31 2.54 -17.90
C ASP A 31 -6.43 1.28 -17.73
N THR A 32 -5.74 1.14 -16.61
CA THR A 32 -4.97 -0.07 -16.27
C THR A 32 -5.85 -1.32 -16.21
N ALA A 33 -7.03 -1.23 -15.59
CA ALA A 33 -7.98 -2.35 -15.52
C ALA A 33 -8.54 -2.71 -16.90
N LYS A 34 -8.82 -1.69 -17.74
CA LYS A 34 -9.22 -1.88 -19.15
C LYS A 34 -8.14 -2.62 -19.94
N LYS A 35 -6.89 -2.17 -19.84
CA LYS A 35 -5.73 -2.82 -20.49
C LYS A 35 -5.51 -4.24 -19.99
N LEU A 36 -5.74 -4.49 -18.69
CA LEU A 36 -5.66 -5.82 -18.10
C LEU A 36 -6.75 -6.73 -18.66
N ALA A 37 -8.01 -6.29 -18.66
CA ALA A 37 -9.13 -7.02 -19.23
C ALA A 37 -8.90 -7.38 -20.71
N MET A 38 -8.37 -6.43 -21.51
CA MET A 38 -7.98 -6.69 -22.90
C MET A 38 -6.89 -7.75 -23.03
N CYS A 39 -5.89 -7.75 -22.14
CA CYS A 39 -4.88 -8.81 -22.13
C CYS A 39 -5.52 -10.16 -21.78
N VAL A 40 -6.38 -10.18 -20.76
CA VAL A 40 -7.06 -11.39 -20.25
C VAL A 40 -7.95 -12.00 -21.32
N ALA A 41 -8.75 -11.20 -22.03
CA ALA A 41 -9.58 -11.67 -23.13
C ALA A 41 -8.77 -12.39 -24.24
N ASN A 42 -7.46 -12.12 -24.32
CA ASN A 42 -6.53 -12.74 -25.28
C ASN A 42 -5.61 -13.80 -24.66
N GLY A 43 -5.90 -14.28 -23.44
CA GLY A 43 -5.15 -15.38 -22.80
C GLY A 43 -3.86 -14.97 -22.11
N SER A 44 -3.63 -13.67 -21.90
CA SER A 44 -2.45 -13.12 -21.23
C SER A 44 -2.82 -12.19 -20.08
N ALA A 45 -1.93 -11.94 -19.12
CA ALA A 45 -2.14 -10.91 -18.12
C ALA A 45 -0.81 -10.28 -17.71
N PHE A 46 -0.88 -9.10 -17.10
CA PHE A 46 0.25 -8.53 -16.36
C PHE A 46 -0.08 -8.53 -14.86
N HIS A 47 0.94 -8.68 -14.00
CA HIS A 47 0.77 -8.73 -12.54
C HIS A 47 1.85 -7.91 -11.83
N HIS A 48 1.43 -6.93 -11.04
CA HIS A 48 2.32 -6.06 -10.25
C HIS A 48 1.58 -5.45 -9.04
N ALA A 49 2.34 -4.83 -8.12
CA ALA A 49 1.80 -4.20 -6.91
C ALA A 49 0.75 -3.10 -7.20
N GLY A 50 0.89 -2.39 -8.33
CA GLY A 50 -0.06 -1.35 -8.76
C GLY A 50 -1.45 -1.84 -9.20
N LEU A 51 -1.72 -3.16 -9.26
CA LEU A 51 -3.08 -3.68 -9.43
C LEU A 51 -3.79 -3.77 -8.08
N ILE A 52 -5.12 -3.66 -8.02
CA ILE A 52 -5.84 -3.90 -6.75
C ILE A 52 -5.89 -5.40 -6.40
N SER A 53 -6.13 -5.70 -5.12
CA SER A 53 -6.14 -7.07 -4.58
C SER A 53 -7.12 -7.99 -5.33
N GLU A 54 -8.28 -7.47 -5.72
CA GLU A 54 -9.30 -8.22 -6.46
C GLU A 54 -8.81 -8.64 -7.86
N GLN A 55 -8.26 -7.70 -8.63
CA GLN A 55 -7.65 -7.98 -9.94
C GLN A 55 -6.53 -9.02 -9.84
N ARG A 56 -5.65 -8.90 -8.83
CA ARG A 56 -4.58 -9.88 -8.59
C ARG A 56 -5.15 -11.28 -8.36
N LYS A 57 -6.16 -11.43 -7.49
CA LYS A 57 -6.83 -12.71 -7.23
C LYS A 57 -7.46 -13.32 -8.48
N LEU A 58 -8.12 -12.51 -9.31
CA LEU A 58 -8.70 -12.97 -10.59
C LEU A 58 -7.63 -13.51 -11.54
N ILE A 59 -6.52 -12.79 -11.70
CA ILE A 59 -5.40 -13.24 -12.55
C ILE A 59 -4.78 -14.53 -12.01
N GLU A 60 -4.52 -14.58 -10.70
CA GLU A 60 -3.90 -15.73 -10.04
C GLU A 60 -4.77 -16.98 -10.13
N GLY A 61 -6.08 -16.84 -9.90
CA GLY A 61 -7.05 -17.91 -10.09
C GLY A 61 -7.16 -18.34 -11.55
N GLY A 62 -7.27 -17.39 -12.48
CA GLY A 62 -7.32 -17.66 -13.92
C GLY A 62 -6.10 -18.40 -14.44
N PHE A 63 -4.90 -18.08 -13.95
CA PHE A 63 -3.67 -18.77 -14.33
C PHE A 63 -3.53 -20.14 -13.68
N ARG A 64 -3.87 -20.27 -12.39
CA ARG A 64 -3.85 -21.56 -11.69
C ARG A 64 -4.80 -22.58 -12.34
N ASN A 65 -5.95 -22.12 -12.81
CA ASN A 65 -6.94 -22.94 -13.51
C ASN A 65 -6.60 -23.16 -14.99
N GLY A 66 -5.45 -22.68 -15.46
CA GLY A 66 -5.00 -22.84 -16.85
C GLY A 66 -5.84 -22.06 -17.88
N ILE A 67 -6.69 -21.14 -17.45
CA ILE A 67 -7.50 -20.27 -18.32
C ILE A 67 -6.57 -19.22 -18.95
N ILE A 68 -5.86 -18.45 -18.11
CA ILE A 68 -4.80 -17.55 -18.55
C ILE A 68 -3.55 -18.38 -18.86
N LYS A 69 -2.97 -18.19 -20.05
CA LYS A 69 -1.81 -18.99 -20.51
C LYS A 69 -0.47 -18.35 -20.18
N VAL A 70 -0.41 -17.01 -20.12
CA VAL A 70 0.83 -16.25 -19.91
C VAL A 70 0.60 -15.11 -18.93
N ILE A 71 1.48 -14.98 -17.94
CA ILE A 71 1.56 -13.80 -17.07
C ILE A 71 2.92 -13.13 -17.25
N ALA A 72 2.93 -11.82 -17.48
CA ALA A 72 4.12 -10.98 -17.32
C ALA A 72 4.08 -10.30 -15.94
N ALA A 73 5.04 -10.59 -15.06
CA ALA A 73 4.99 -10.10 -13.68
C ALA A 73 6.24 -9.34 -13.24
N THR A 74 6.07 -8.42 -12.30
CA THR A 74 7.19 -7.83 -11.53
C THR A 74 7.65 -8.79 -10.42
N PRO A 75 8.85 -8.58 -9.83
CA PRO A 75 9.40 -9.49 -8.82
C PRO A 75 8.53 -9.74 -7.58
N THR A 76 7.55 -8.87 -7.30
CA THR A 76 6.58 -9.05 -6.21
C THR A 76 5.80 -10.37 -6.31
N LEU A 77 5.57 -10.89 -7.52
CA LEU A 77 4.94 -12.20 -7.71
C LEU A 77 5.88 -13.35 -7.32
N ALA A 78 7.20 -13.15 -7.41
CA ALA A 78 8.21 -14.18 -7.21
C ALA A 78 8.30 -14.67 -5.76
N ALA A 79 7.94 -13.84 -4.78
CA ALA A 79 8.05 -14.15 -3.36
C ALA A 79 6.71 -14.51 -2.68
N GLY A 80 5.56 -14.05 -3.20
CA GLY A 80 4.31 -13.97 -2.42
C GLY A 80 3.28 -15.07 -2.63
N LEU A 81 3.35 -15.87 -3.69
CA LEU A 81 2.24 -16.74 -4.10
C LEU A 81 2.70 -18.10 -4.62
N ASN A 82 1.95 -19.18 -4.36
CA ASN A 82 2.20 -20.47 -4.98
C ASN A 82 1.57 -20.53 -6.39
N LEU A 83 2.32 -20.08 -7.39
CA LEU A 83 1.93 -20.08 -8.80
C LEU A 83 3.06 -20.67 -9.65
N PRO A 84 3.14 -22.02 -9.74
CA PRO A 84 4.10 -22.68 -10.61
C PRO A 84 3.66 -22.59 -12.07
N ALA A 85 4.64 -22.52 -12.97
CA ALA A 85 4.42 -22.50 -14.41
C ALA A 85 5.37 -23.51 -15.06
N ARG A 86 4.99 -24.14 -16.19
CA ARG A 86 5.91 -25.05 -16.89
C ARG A 86 7.22 -24.36 -17.28
N ARG A 87 7.12 -23.10 -17.72
CA ARG A 87 8.26 -22.27 -18.14
C ARG A 87 8.23 -20.92 -17.45
N VAL A 88 9.38 -20.47 -16.97
CA VAL A 88 9.61 -19.13 -16.44
C VAL A 88 10.65 -18.42 -17.30
N ILE A 89 10.35 -17.19 -17.72
CA ILE A 89 11.25 -16.37 -18.53
C ILE A 89 11.64 -15.13 -17.72
N ILE A 90 12.93 -14.98 -17.45
CA ILE A 90 13.51 -13.86 -16.72
C ILE A 90 14.12 -12.91 -17.76
N LYS A 91 13.35 -11.88 -18.10
CA LYS A 91 13.70 -10.92 -19.17
C LYS A 91 14.78 -9.93 -18.77
N GLY A 92 14.83 -9.54 -17.49
CA GLY A 92 15.75 -8.55 -16.98
C GLY A 92 16.34 -8.98 -15.64
N TYR A 93 17.65 -8.83 -15.49
CA TYR A 93 18.39 -9.15 -14.28
C TYR A 93 18.93 -7.89 -13.58
N ARG A 94 18.56 -6.69 -14.05
CA ARG A 94 18.94 -5.41 -13.44
C ARG A 94 17.70 -4.66 -12.97
N ARG A 95 17.83 -3.95 -11.85
CA ARG A 95 16.83 -3.03 -11.31
C ARG A 95 17.47 -1.73 -10.89
N TYR A 96 16.68 -0.66 -10.86
CA TYR A 96 17.15 0.63 -10.37
C TYR A 96 17.24 0.62 -8.84
N ASP A 97 18.34 1.14 -8.32
CA ASP A 97 18.59 1.47 -6.93
C ASP A 97 18.88 2.98 -6.84
N VAL A 98 18.33 3.63 -5.82
CA VAL A 98 18.43 5.09 -5.65
C VAL A 98 19.88 5.54 -5.47
N ASN A 99 20.69 4.74 -4.78
CA ASN A 99 22.07 5.10 -4.45
C ASN A 99 23.06 4.66 -5.53
N PHE A 100 22.73 3.58 -6.26
CA PHE A 100 23.69 2.90 -7.14
C PHE A 100 23.25 2.81 -8.61
N GLY A 101 22.09 3.36 -8.97
CA GLY A 101 21.56 3.29 -10.32
C GLY A 101 21.14 1.87 -10.71
N GLN A 102 21.42 1.44 -11.95
CA GLN A 102 21.05 0.10 -12.41
C GLN A 102 21.98 -0.97 -11.83
N VAL A 103 21.48 -1.73 -10.85
CA VAL A 103 22.21 -2.80 -10.18
C VAL A 103 21.67 -4.19 -10.56
N PRO A 104 22.50 -5.24 -10.56
CA PRO A 104 22.02 -6.62 -10.71
C PRO A 104 21.04 -7.01 -9.59
N ILE A 105 20.05 -7.84 -9.90
CA ILE A 105 19.19 -8.46 -8.89
C ILE A 105 20.00 -9.48 -8.09
N PRO A 106 19.67 -9.73 -6.81
CA PRO A 106 20.30 -10.80 -6.04
C PRO A 106 20.13 -12.17 -6.69
N VAL A 107 21.12 -13.04 -6.56
CA VAL A 107 21.08 -14.43 -7.03
C VAL A 107 19.95 -15.18 -6.34
N LEU A 108 19.71 -14.93 -5.05
CA LEU A 108 18.57 -15.50 -4.34
C LEU A 108 17.23 -15.18 -5.02
N GLU A 109 17.03 -13.93 -5.48
CA GLU A 109 15.80 -13.50 -6.16
C GLU A 109 15.66 -14.18 -7.53
N TYR A 110 16.77 -14.30 -8.28
CA TYR A 110 16.82 -15.09 -9.51
C TYR A 110 16.41 -16.56 -9.25
N LYS A 111 16.97 -17.21 -8.22
CA LYS A 111 16.67 -18.60 -7.90
C LYS A 111 15.21 -18.79 -7.47
N GLN A 112 14.64 -17.83 -6.76
CA GLN A 112 13.20 -17.84 -6.42
C GLN A 112 12.32 -17.73 -7.66
N MET A 113 12.67 -16.88 -8.63
CA MET A 113 11.96 -16.82 -9.92
C MET A 113 12.11 -18.13 -10.69
N ALA A 114 13.35 -18.61 -10.86
CA ALA A 114 13.64 -19.83 -11.60
C ALA A 114 12.95 -21.07 -10.99
N GLY A 115 12.88 -21.14 -9.66
CA GLY A 115 12.25 -22.24 -8.91
C GLY A 115 10.73 -22.33 -9.08
N ARG A 116 10.09 -21.36 -9.72
CA ARG A 116 8.67 -21.43 -10.12
C ARG A 116 8.45 -22.22 -11.40
N ALA A 117 9.52 -22.58 -12.10
CA ALA A 117 9.46 -23.42 -13.28
C ALA A 117 9.21 -24.89 -12.91
N GLY A 118 8.24 -25.50 -13.58
CA GLY A 118 7.78 -26.87 -13.34
C GLY A 118 6.57 -26.91 -12.40
N ARG A 119 5.47 -27.50 -12.87
CA ARG A 119 4.28 -27.77 -12.05
C ARG A 119 4.37 -29.19 -11.49
N PRO A 120 4.51 -29.37 -10.17
CA PRO A 120 4.56 -30.70 -9.57
C PRO A 120 3.38 -31.57 -10.03
N ARG A 121 3.68 -32.81 -10.43
CA ARG A 121 2.69 -33.81 -10.91
C ARG A 121 2.00 -33.50 -12.24
N LEU A 122 2.25 -32.34 -12.86
CA LEU A 122 1.64 -31.97 -14.14
C LEU A 122 2.64 -31.91 -15.29
N ASP A 123 3.88 -31.46 -15.02
CA ASP A 123 4.92 -31.38 -16.03
C ASP A 123 6.04 -32.41 -15.77
N PRO A 124 6.60 -33.04 -16.81
CA PRO A 124 7.73 -33.94 -16.67
C PRO A 124 9.03 -33.21 -16.25
N TYR A 125 9.11 -31.91 -16.52
CA TYR A 125 10.22 -31.04 -16.15
C TYR A 125 9.77 -29.56 -16.21
N GLY A 126 10.53 -28.67 -15.56
CA GLY A 126 10.37 -27.22 -15.63
C GLY A 126 11.50 -26.55 -16.39
N GLU A 127 11.22 -25.45 -17.09
CA GLU A 127 12.25 -24.66 -17.79
C GLU A 127 12.35 -23.24 -17.24
N SER A 128 13.56 -22.82 -16.87
CA SER A 128 13.87 -21.41 -16.58
C SER A 128 14.78 -20.86 -17.67
N VAL A 129 14.40 -19.72 -18.26
CA VAL A 129 15.15 -19.05 -19.34
C VAL A 129 15.54 -17.66 -18.86
N LEU A 130 16.85 -17.42 -18.74
CA LEU A 130 17.43 -16.09 -18.49
C LEU A 130 17.85 -15.46 -19.83
N VAL A 131 17.33 -14.29 -20.15
CA VAL A 131 17.57 -13.64 -21.45
C VAL A 131 18.83 -12.78 -21.39
N ALA A 132 19.83 -13.14 -22.20
CA ALA A 132 21.00 -12.32 -22.49
C ALA A 132 20.85 -11.62 -23.85
N LYS A 133 21.44 -10.44 -24.00
CA LYS A 133 21.48 -9.62 -25.23
C LYS A 133 22.70 -9.91 -26.08
N THR A 134 23.82 -10.30 -25.47
CA THR A 134 25.08 -10.62 -26.15
C THR A 134 25.66 -11.95 -25.65
N TYR A 135 26.61 -12.52 -26.42
CA TYR A 135 27.31 -13.74 -26.00
C TYR A 135 28.17 -13.54 -24.76
N ASP A 136 28.83 -12.39 -24.64
CA ASP A 136 29.61 -12.05 -23.43
C ASP A 136 28.71 -11.98 -22.19
N GLU A 137 27.52 -11.40 -22.33
CA GLU A 137 26.53 -11.34 -21.25
C GLU A 137 26.00 -12.73 -20.91
N LEU A 138 25.84 -13.62 -21.89
CA LEU A 138 25.40 -15.00 -21.66
C LEU A 138 26.36 -15.73 -20.71
N ASP A 139 27.66 -15.68 -20.97
CA ASP A 139 28.65 -16.38 -20.15
C ASP A 139 28.71 -15.83 -18.72
N GLU A 140 28.62 -14.51 -18.56
CA GLU A 140 28.59 -13.87 -17.25
C GLU A 140 27.31 -14.23 -16.47
N LEU A 141 26.14 -14.10 -17.09
CA LEU A 141 24.86 -14.45 -16.46
C LEU A 141 24.79 -15.94 -16.11
N LYS A 142 25.34 -16.82 -16.93
CA LYS A 142 25.44 -18.25 -16.65
C LYS A 142 26.26 -18.49 -15.39
N LYS A 143 27.43 -17.85 -15.25
CA LYS A 143 28.28 -17.97 -14.06
C LYS A 143 27.60 -17.39 -12.83
N GLN A 144 27.11 -16.14 -12.92
CA GLN A 144 26.57 -15.38 -11.79
C GLN A 144 25.24 -15.93 -11.27
N TYR A 145 24.35 -16.44 -12.14
CA TYR A 145 22.99 -16.81 -11.74
C TYR A 145 22.71 -18.31 -11.88
N VAL A 146 23.02 -18.91 -13.02
CA VAL A 146 22.66 -20.32 -13.28
C VAL A 146 23.52 -21.24 -12.43
N LEU A 147 24.85 -21.05 -12.46
CA LEU A 147 25.82 -21.91 -11.80
C LEU A 147 26.10 -21.53 -10.34
N ALA A 148 25.98 -20.24 -9.99
CA ALA A 148 26.21 -19.79 -8.62
C ALA A 148 25.14 -20.27 -7.63
N GLY A 149 25.55 -20.44 -6.37
CA GLY A 149 24.64 -20.53 -5.23
C GLY A 149 24.12 -19.15 -4.81
N PRO A 150 23.02 -19.07 -4.03
CA PRO A 150 22.51 -17.81 -3.52
C PRO A 150 23.50 -17.16 -2.55
N GLU A 151 23.42 -15.83 -2.42
CA GLU A 151 24.22 -15.09 -1.45
C GLU A 151 23.90 -15.51 -0.01
N LYS A 152 24.87 -15.33 0.89
CA LYS A 152 24.65 -15.51 2.33
C LYS A 152 23.61 -14.49 2.82
N ILE A 153 22.71 -14.94 3.67
CA ILE A 153 21.74 -14.08 4.36
C ILE A 153 22.47 -13.33 5.48
N TRP A 154 22.29 -12.02 5.56
CA TRP A 154 22.86 -11.18 6.62
C TRP A 154 21.74 -10.49 7.40
N SER A 155 21.85 -10.50 8.72
CA SER A 155 20.93 -9.76 9.59
C SER A 155 20.94 -8.26 9.27
N LYS A 156 19.76 -7.64 9.30
CA LYS A 156 19.55 -6.20 9.12
C LYS A 156 19.21 -5.48 10.43
N LEU A 157 19.29 -6.19 11.56
CA LEU A 157 18.92 -5.68 12.88
C LEU A 157 19.93 -4.65 13.43
N GLY A 158 21.11 -4.50 12.85
CA GLY A 158 22.17 -3.64 13.42
C GLY A 158 22.01 -2.13 13.25
N SER A 159 20.86 -1.62 12.78
CA SER A 159 20.63 -0.18 12.56
C SER A 159 19.66 0.40 13.58
N GLU A 160 19.79 1.69 13.87
CA GLU A 160 18.88 2.39 14.80
C GLU A 160 17.42 2.29 14.35
N ASN A 161 17.16 2.49 13.05
CA ASN A 161 15.81 2.38 12.48
C ASN A 161 15.20 0.99 12.69
N ALA A 162 16.00 -0.07 12.52
CA ALA A 162 15.49 -1.43 12.73
C ALA A 162 15.25 -1.76 14.22
N LEU A 163 15.99 -1.13 15.14
CA LEU A 163 15.96 -1.49 16.57
C LEU A 163 15.04 -0.63 17.42
N ARG A 164 14.79 0.63 17.07
CA ARG A 164 14.12 1.61 17.94
C ARG A 164 12.80 1.09 18.49
N THR A 165 11.94 0.58 17.62
CA THR A 165 10.64 0.01 17.98
C THR A 165 10.78 -1.24 18.86
N HIS A 166 11.74 -2.12 18.55
CA HIS A 166 11.98 -3.34 19.33
C HIS A 166 12.53 -3.04 20.72
N ILE A 167 13.48 -2.11 20.87
CA ILE A 167 14.03 -1.72 22.17
C ILE A 167 12.94 -1.10 23.05
N LEU A 168 12.12 -0.19 22.49
CA LEU A 168 10.97 0.35 23.24
C LEU A 168 9.99 -0.76 23.64
N SER A 169 9.69 -1.68 22.73
CA SER A 169 8.77 -2.81 23.00
C SER A 169 9.29 -3.72 24.11
N LEU A 170 10.58 -4.06 24.14
CA LEU A 170 11.20 -4.87 25.20
C LEU A 170 11.10 -4.22 26.58
N ILE A 171 11.26 -2.90 26.64
CA ILE A 171 11.14 -2.13 27.89
C ILE A 171 9.66 -2.07 28.32
N VAL A 172 8.74 -1.78 27.40
CA VAL A 172 7.28 -1.68 27.67
C VAL A 172 6.70 -3.01 28.16
N THR A 173 7.13 -4.12 27.56
CA THR A 173 6.69 -5.47 27.93
C THR A 173 7.37 -6.00 29.19
N GLY A 174 8.42 -5.32 29.67
CA GLY A 174 9.19 -5.70 30.85
C GLY A 174 10.11 -6.91 30.62
N PHE A 175 10.36 -7.30 29.37
CA PHE A 175 11.34 -8.34 29.01
C PHE A 175 12.78 -7.89 29.24
N ALA A 176 13.04 -6.59 29.20
CA ALA A 176 14.34 -6.02 29.54
C ALA A 176 14.18 -4.73 30.34
N ARG A 177 14.90 -4.64 31.46
CA ARG A 177 14.83 -3.56 32.46
C ARG A 177 16.13 -2.80 32.61
N ASP A 178 17.21 -3.22 31.95
CA ASP A 178 18.47 -2.49 31.91
C ASP A 178 19.27 -2.82 30.65
N MET A 179 20.45 -2.20 30.53
CA MET A 179 21.35 -2.45 29.40
C MET A 179 21.87 -3.89 29.37
N VAL A 180 22.00 -4.56 30.51
CA VAL A 180 22.50 -5.94 30.58
C VAL A 180 21.46 -6.89 30.00
N GLU A 181 20.21 -6.80 30.45
CA GLU A 181 19.09 -7.61 29.95
C GLU A 181 18.80 -7.33 28.47
N LEU A 182 18.89 -6.06 28.03
CA LEU A 182 18.77 -5.73 26.60
C LEU A 182 19.87 -6.41 25.77
N LEU A 183 21.13 -6.36 26.21
CA LEU A 183 22.23 -7.02 25.51
C LEU A 183 22.11 -8.54 25.55
N GLU A 184 21.60 -9.11 26.65
CA GLU A 184 21.34 -10.55 26.76
C GLU A 184 20.29 -11.01 25.75
N PHE A 185 19.19 -10.27 25.62
CA PHE A 185 18.19 -10.54 24.59
C PHE A 185 18.81 -10.46 23.20
N MET A 186 19.62 -9.43 22.94
CA MET A 186 20.25 -9.22 21.64
C MET A 186 21.24 -10.33 21.27
N ARG A 187 21.93 -10.93 22.25
CA ARG A 187 22.83 -12.07 22.02
C ARG A 187 22.13 -13.30 21.43
N ALA A 188 20.83 -13.46 21.67
CA ALA A 188 20.03 -14.55 21.10
C ALA A 188 19.54 -14.26 19.66
N THR A 189 19.85 -13.10 19.09
CA THR A 189 19.39 -12.72 17.75
C THR A 189 20.29 -13.27 16.64
N PHE A 190 19.73 -13.40 15.43
CA PHE A 190 20.52 -13.76 14.24
C PHE A 190 21.64 -12.76 13.93
N TYR A 191 21.53 -11.50 14.38
CA TYR A 191 22.63 -10.53 14.26
C TYR A 191 23.85 -10.97 15.06
N SER A 192 23.67 -11.29 16.35
CA SER A 192 24.77 -11.71 17.23
C SER A 192 25.33 -13.08 16.88
N ALA A 193 24.58 -13.92 16.14
CA ALA A 193 25.12 -15.14 15.55
C ALA A 193 26.09 -14.89 14.38
N GLN A 194 26.09 -13.69 13.79
CA GLN A 194 26.88 -13.34 12.61
C GLN A 194 27.94 -12.26 12.85
N GLN A 195 27.72 -11.37 13.82
CA GLN A 195 28.58 -10.23 14.12
C GLN A 195 28.81 -10.11 15.63
N GLU A 196 29.96 -9.52 15.98
CA GLU A 196 30.33 -9.28 17.38
C GLU A 196 29.33 -8.33 18.08
N PRO A 197 28.86 -8.64 19.31
CA PRO A 197 27.85 -7.84 20.01
C PRO A 197 28.23 -6.39 20.32
N TRP A 198 29.52 -6.03 20.28
CA TRP A 198 30.00 -4.72 20.72
C TRP A 198 29.46 -3.57 19.85
N SER A 199 29.20 -3.82 18.56
CA SER A 199 28.59 -2.85 17.65
C SER A 199 27.17 -2.46 18.09
N LEU A 200 26.41 -3.39 18.67
CA LEU A 200 25.02 -3.15 19.08
C LEU A 200 24.91 -2.29 20.33
N LYS A 201 25.86 -2.38 21.26
CA LYS A 201 25.79 -1.61 22.51
C LYS A 201 25.72 -0.11 22.22
N VAL A 202 26.52 0.38 21.28
CA VAL A 202 26.53 1.80 20.88
C VAL A 202 25.18 2.22 20.29
N VAL A 203 24.63 1.37 19.40
CA VAL A 203 23.32 1.61 18.77
C VAL A 203 22.19 1.62 19.81
N ILE A 204 22.19 0.66 20.73
CA ILE A 204 21.19 0.57 21.80
C ILE A 204 21.30 1.78 22.75
N ASP A 205 22.52 2.21 23.08
CA ASP A 205 22.75 3.39 23.92
C ASP A 205 22.20 4.67 23.26
N ASN A 206 22.44 4.86 21.96
CA ASN A 206 21.84 5.97 21.21
C ASN A 206 20.31 5.91 21.23
N ILE A 207 19.72 4.71 21.05
CA ILE A 207 18.27 4.52 21.12
C ILE A 207 17.72 4.85 22.50
N ILE A 208 18.36 4.36 23.58
CA ILE A 208 17.95 4.67 24.95
C ILE A 208 18.00 6.17 25.18
N ARG A 209 19.10 6.85 24.79
CA ARG A 209 19.21 8.31 24.88
C ARG A 209 18.09 9.03 24.14
N PHE A 210 17.80 8.61 22.91
CA PHE A 210 16.68 9.13 22.13
C PHE A 210 15.34 8.92 22.85
N LEU A 211 15.05 7.71 23.34
CA LEU A 211 13.78 7.40 24.00
C LEU A 211 13.61 8.17 25.32
N VAL A 212 14.70 8.42 26.05
CA VAL A 212 14.70 9.27 27.26
C VAL A 212 14.45 10.72 26.88
N GLU A 213 15.17 11.26 25.90
CA GLU A 213 15.01 12.64 25.41
C GLU A 213 13.56 12.91 24.97
N LYS A 214 12.96 11.96 24.25
CA LYS A 214 11.56 12.03 23.78
C LYS A 214 10.54 11.58 24.84
N LYS A 215 10.96 11.41 26.09
CA LYS A 215 10.10 11.10 27.26
C LYS A 215 9.26 9.82 27.09
N MET A 216 9.72 8.88 26.28
CA MET A 216 9.06 7.58 26.07
C MET A 216 9.49 6.54 27.11
N ILE A 217 10.70 6.68 27.65
CA ILE A 217 11.19 5.91 28.78
C ILE A 217 11.80 6.84 29.82
N VAL A 218 11.95 6.34 31.04
CA VAL A 218 12.69 6.97 32.14
C VAL A 218 13.75 6.00 32.65
N GLN A 219 14.92 6.55 32.96
CA GLN A 219 16.04 5.79 33.52
C GLN A 219 16.16 6.11 35.01
N LYS A 220 15.74 5.19 35.87
CA LYS A 220 15.81 5.30 37.34
C LYS A 220 16.04 3.92 37.95
N ASP A 221 17.28 3.59 38.28
CA ASP A 221 17.72 2.26 38.74
C ASP A 221 17.40 1.11 37.75
N GLY A 222 17.05 1.46 36.51
CA GLY A 222 16.54 0.59 35.47
C GLY A 222 15.87 1.43 34.38
N LEU A 223 15.35 0.77 33.34
CA LEU A 223 14.65 1.33 32.21
C LEU A 223 13.16 1.03 32.38
N PHE A 224 12.34 2.07 32.43
CA PHE A 224 10.89 1.95 32.58
C PHE A 224 10.20 2.76 31.49
N ALA A 225 9.19 2.16 30.86
CA ALA A 225 8.36 2.89 29.91
C ALA A 225 7.53 3.97 30.62
N THR A 226 7.36 5.12 29.97
CA THR A 226 6.33 6.09 30.36
C THR A 226 5.00 5.69 29.73
N ARG A 227 3.89 6.32 30.17
CA ARG A 227 2.59 6.16 29.50
C ARG A 227 2.64 6.54 28.01
N LEU A 228 3.51 7.48 27.63
CA LEU A 228 3.75 7.82 26.23
C LEU A 228 4.44 6.66 25.50
N GLY A 229 5.50 6.09 26.08
CA GLY A 229 6.18 4.93 25.49
C GLY A 229 5.27 3.71 25.34
N GLU A 230 4.43 3.43 26.33
CA GLU A 230 3.40 2.38 26.24
C GLU A 230 2.40 2.64 25.10
N MET A 231 1.98 3.88 24.92
CA MET A 231 1.09 4.27 23.82
C MET A 231 1.75 4.09 22.45
N VAL A 232 2.97 4.61 22.27
CA VAL A 232 3.74 4.48 21.02
C VAL A 232 3.95 3.01 20.66
N SER A 233 4.35 2.18 21.63
CA SER A 233 4.52 0.74 21.44
C SER A 233 3.22 0.04 21.02
N ARG A 234 2.08 0.40 21.63
CA ARG A 234 0.75 -0.15 21.29
C ARG A 234 0.23 0.30 19.93
N LEU A 235 0.54 1.53 19.52
CA LEU A 235 0.23 2.03 18.17
C LEU A 235 1.10 1.38 17.09
N TYR A 236 2.17 0.70 17.49
CA TYR A 236 3.12 -0.02 16.63
C TYR A 236 3.86 0.87 15.64
N ILE A 237 3.92 2.18 15.90
CA ILE A 237 4.65 3.18 15.09
C ILE A 237 6.11 3.27 15.54
N ASP A 238 7.01 3.69 14.64
CA ASP A 238 8.38 3.98 15.00
C ASP A 238 8.42 5.14 16.04
N PRO A 239 9.21 5.02 17.11
CA PRO A 239 9.35 6.11 18.09
C PRO A 239 9.81 7.46 17.50
N LEU A 240 10.54 7.46 16.38
CA LEU A 240 10.83 8.66 15.60
C LEU A 240 9.59 9.23 14.93
N SER A 241 8.73 8.41 14.33
CA SER A 241 7.46 8.86 13.77
C SER A 241 6.61 9.55 14.83
N ALA A 242 6.45 8.93 16.00
CA ALA A 242 5.73 9.52 17.12
C ALA A 242 6.33 10.87 17.55
N SER A 243 7.67 10.94 17.69
CA SER A 243 8.37 12.18 18.02
C SER A 243 8.11 13.28 16.99
N LEU A 244 8.22 12.97 15.70
CA LEU A 244 7.99 13.93 14.61
C LEU A 244 6.55 14.43 14.61
N MET A 245 5.57 13.54 14.80
CA MET A 245 4.15 13.93 14.90
C MET A 245 3.90 14.86 16.09
N ILE A 246 4.43 14.52 17.27
CA ILE A 246 4.24 15.32 18.50
C ILE A 246 4.87 16.71 18.35
N GLU A 247 6.14 16.76 17.96
CA GLU A 247 6.86 18.03 17.77
C GLU A 247 6.26 18.86 16.63
N GLY A 248 5.75 18.21 15.58
CA GLY A 248 5.04 18.87 14.49
C GLY A 248 3.76 19.54 14.98
N MET A 249 2.93 18.81 15.73
CA MET A 249 1.70 19.37 16.34
C MET A 249 2.01 20.52 17.30
N GLU A 250 3.05 20.40 18.12
CA GLU A 250 3.52 21.47 19.01
C GLU A 250 3.92 22.72 18.23
N LYS A 251 4.74 22.57 17.19
CA LYS A 251 5.18 23.71 16.35
C LYS A 251 4.03 24.38 15.61
N ILE A 252 3.01 23.62 15.18
CA ILE A 252 1.81 24.19 14.54
C ILE A 252 1.08 25.08 15.55
N GLU A 253 0.90 24.62 16.78
CA GLU A 253 0.28 25.40 17.88
C GLU A 253 1.11 26.64 18.21
N GLU A 254 2.42 26.49 18.40
CA GLU A 254 3.35 27.60 18.73
C GLU A 254 3.37 28.69 17.66
N LYS A 255 3.30 28.31 16.38
CA LYS A 255 3.28 29.24 15.25
C LYS A 255 1.89 29.81 14.95
N GLY A 256 0.84 29.34 15.63
CA GLY A 256 -0.54 29.72 15.31
C GLY A 256 -0.97 29.30 13.90
N MET A 257 -0.37 28.24 13.36
CA MET A 257 -0.70 27.68 12.04
C MET A 257 -2.05 26.96 12.10
N GLN A 258 -2.76 26.90 10.97
CA GLN A 258 -3.98 26.11 10.88
C GLN A 258 -3.69 24.63 10.66
N PHE A 259 -4.47 23.78 11.34
CA PHE A 259 -4.52 22.33 11.09
C PHE A 259 -5.37 22.04 9.86
N THR A 260 -4.80 22.31 8.68
CA THR A 260 -5.39 21.89 7.39
C THR A 260 -5.09 20.41 7.13
N GLU A 261 -5.80 19.84 6.17
CA GLU A 261 -5.53 18.48 5.71
C GLU A 261 -4.10 18.36 5.15
N MET A 262 -3.61 19.35 4.40
CA MET A 262 -2.24 19.35 3.89
C MET A 262 -1.23 19.35 5.03
N THR A 263 -1.39 20.20 6.05
CA THR A 263 -0.50 20.24 7.22
C THR A 263 -0.39 18.86 7.87
N LEU A 264 -1.52 18.21 8.11
CA LEU A 264 -1.59 16.90 8.77
C LEU A 264 -1.05 15.75 7.88
N LEU A 265 -1.42 15.74 6.59
CA LEU A 265 -0.96 14.74 5.62
C LEU A 265 0.55 14.85 5.34
N HIS A 266 1.09 16.07 5.28
CA HIS A 266 2.52 16.27 5.14
C HIS A 266 3.27 15.83 6.39
N LEU A 267 2.73 16.11 7.59
CA LEU A 267 3.36 15.70 8.84
C LEU A 267 3.56 14.19 8.92
N ILE A 268 2.52 13.39 8.64
CA ILE A 268 2.66 11.93 8.59
C ILE A 268 3.54 11.47 7.41
N ALA A 269 3.54 12.16 6.27
CA ALA A 269 4.38 11.81 5.12
C ALA A 269 5.88 12.01 5.39
N SER A 270 6.22 12.88 6.35
CA SER A 270 7.59 13.11 6.80
C SER A 270 8.12 12.03 7.76
N THR A 271 7.26 11.11 8.22
CA THR A 271 7.64 10.05 9.17
C THR A 271 8.29 8.84 8.47
N PRO A 272 9.21 8.11 9.15
CA PRO A 272 9.85 6.92 8.58
C PRO A 272 8.89 5.76 8.29
N ASP A 273 7.71 5.74 8.91
CA ASP A 273 6.67 4.75 8.65
C ASP A 273 5.94 4.97 7.31
N MET A 274 6.03 6.17 6.70
CA MET A 274 5.44 6.44 5.40
C MET A 274 6.44 6.20 4.26
N ARG A 275 6.06 5.32 3.32
CA ARG A 275 6.79 5.19 2.05
C ARG A 275 6.52 6.40 1.17
N GLN A 276 7.57 7.13 0.83
CA GLN A 276 7.49 8.28 -0.07
C GLN A 276 7.48 7.87 -1.55
N LEU A 277 6.81 8.67 -2.37
CA LEU A 277 6.85 8.55 -3.82
C LEU A 277 8.13 9.16 -4.40
N TYR A 278 8.68 8.52 -5.42
CA TYR A 278 9.79 9.08 -6.19
C TYR A 278 9.35 10.29 -7.00
N LEU A 279 10.24 11.28 -7.11
CA LEU A 279 10.08 12.41 -8.01
C LEU A 279 10.42 12.00 -9.44
N ARG A 280 9.65 12.52 -10.39
CA ARG A 280 9.94 12.49 -11.83
C ARG A 280 10.34 13.88 -12.27
N SER A 281 11.01 13.99 -13.41
CA SER A 281 11.46 15.29 -13.94
C SER A 281 10.34 16.31 -14.12
N ASN A 282 9.12 15.87 -14.45
CA ASN A 282 7.96 16.74 -14.59
C ASN A 282 7.28 17.09 -13.26
N ASP A 283 7.71 16.50 -12.13
CA ASP A 283 7.09 16.76 -10.82
C ASP A 283 7.61 18.05 -10.17
N TYR A 284 8.87 18.43 -10.45
CA TYR A 284 9.54 19.53 -9.75
C TYR A 284 8.80 20.87 -9.87
N ASN A 285 8.41 21.27 -11.08
CA ASN A 285 7.79 22.59 -11.31
C ASN A 285 6.50 22.77 -10.51
N TRP A 286 5.54 21.83 -10.67
CA TRP A 286 4.23 21.97 -10.02
C TRP A 286 4.31 21.79 -8.50
N LEU A 287 5.26 20.99 -8.00
CA LEU A 287 5.51 20.87 -6.57
C LEU A 287 6.09 22.15 -5.99
N SER A 288 7.03 22.79 -6.68
CA SER A 288 7.58 24.08 -6.25
C SER A 288 6.52 25.17 -6.22
N ASP A 289 5.65 25.25 -7.23
CA ASP A 289 4.52 26.19 -7.26
C ASP A 289 3.57 25.93 -6.09
N LEU A 290 3.19 24.66 -5.87
CA LEU A 290 2.34 24.27 -4.74
C LEU A 290 2.96 24.62 -3.38
N VAL A 291 4.26 24.38 -3.21
CA VAL A 291 4.97 24.72 -1.97
C VAL A 291 4.96 26.23 -1.73
N MET A 292 5.07 27.04 -2.78
CA MET A 292 5.00 28.49 -2.68
C MET A 292 3.60 28.96 -2.29
N ASP A 293 2.57 28.44 -2.96
CA ASP A 293 1.16 28.80 -2.74
C ASP A 293 0.68 28.38 -1.34
N HIS A 294 1.14 27.22 -0.86
CA HIS A 294 0.75 26.61 0.41
C HIS A 294 1.84 26.71 1.50
N HIS A 295 2.78 27.66 1.37
CA HIS A 295 3.96 27.73 2.26
C HIS A 295 3.62 27.84 3.76
N THR A 296 2.45 28.36 4.11
CA THR A 296 1.96 28.51 5.49
C THR A 296 1.39 27.21 6.08
N GLU A 297 1.23 26.15 5.28
CA GLU A 297 0.72 24.84 5.71
C GLU A 297 1.85 23.86 6.05
N PHE A 298 3.10 24.21 5.77
CA PHE A 298 4.26 23.35 6.06
C PHE A 298 4.99 23.79 7.34
N VAL A 299 5.13 22.87 8.30
CA VAL A 299 5.81 23.13 9.59
C VAL A 299 7.25 23.60 9.39
N HIS A 300 7.94 23.04 8.39
CA HIS A 300 9.30 23.36 8.01
C HIS A 300 9.49 23.15 6.50
N ILE A 301 10.10 24.12 5.83
CA ILE A 301 10.48 24.05 4.41
C ILE A 301 12.01 24.15 4.35
N PRO A 302 12.71 23.09 3.89
CA PRO A 302 14.16 23.15 3.71
C PRO A 302 14.58 24.15 2.62
N ALA A 303 15.85 24.57 2.65
CA ALA A 303 16.39 25.45 1.62
C ALA A 303 16.54 24.70 0.28
N GLN A 304 16.12 25.32 -0.83
CA GLN A 304 16.00 24.67 -2.15
C GLN A 304 17.27 23.97 -2.67
N PHE A 305 18.46 24.46 -2.30
CA PHE A 305 19.75 23.93 -2.77
C PHE A 305 20.32 22.83 -1.88
N LYS A 306 19.56 22.35 -0.89
CA LYS A 306 19.97 21.30 0.03
C LYS A 306 19.34 19.97 -0.38
N VAL A 307 20.03 18.86 -0.09
CA VAL A 307 19.59 17.50 -0.43
C VAL A 307 18.26 17.13 0.23
N ASP A 308 18.01 17.66 1.42
CA ASP A 308 16.76 17.48 2.16
C ASP A 308 15.54 18.13 1.47
N TYR A 309 15.75 19.07 0.54
CA TYR A 309 14.66 19.66 -0.24
C TYR A 309 14.01 18.64 -1.18
N GLU A 310 14.78 17.77 -1.83
CA GLU A 310 14.19 16.70 -2.67
C GLU A 310 13.37 15.70 -1.85
N TRP A 311 13.81 15.43 -0.62
CA TRP A 311 13.07 14.56 0.30
C TRP A 311 11.78 15.23 0.75
N PHE A 312 11.83 16.52 1.07
CA PHE A 312 10.65 17.33 1.34
C PHE A 312 9.68 17.33 0.17
N LEU A 313 10.13 17.56 -1.07
CA LEU A 313 9.26 17.49 -2.25
C LEU A 313 8.64 16.10 -2.43
N SER A 314 9.36 15.02 -2.11
CA SER A 314 8.82 13.66 -2.12
C SER A 314 7.73 13.46 -1.05
N GLN A 315 7.88 14.06 0.13
CA GLN A 315 6.87 14.09 1.19
C GLN A 315 5.62 14.85 0.74
N VAL A 316 5.80 16.05 0.18
CA VAL A 316 4.71 16.88 -0.35
C VAL A 316 3.96 16.15 -1.45
N LYS A 317 4.67 15.53 -2.41
CA LYS A 317 4.06 14.72 -3.47
C LYS A 317 3.21 13.59 -2.88
N THR A 318 3.72 12.91 -1.86
CA THR A 318 3.01 11.80 -1.20
C THR A 318 1.75 12.30 -0.49
N ALA A 319 1.83 13.42 0.23
CA ALA A 319 0.69 14.08 0.86
C ALA A 319 -0.38 14.50 -0.17
N CYS A 320 0.03 15.03 -1.33
CA CYS A 320 -0.88 15.43 -2.40
C CYS A 320 -1.72 14.27 -2.96
N VAL A 321 -1.19 13.04 -2.99
CA VAL A 321 -1.99 11.88 -3.42
C VAL A 321 -3.16 11.66 -2.48
N MET A 322 -2.91 11.77 -1.17
CA MET A 322 -3.93 11.61 -0.16
C MET A 322 -4.89 12.79 -0.09
N LEU A 323 -4.42 14.00 -0.40
CA LEU A 323 -5.28 15.17 -0.54
C LEU A 323 -6.27 14.99 -1.71
N ASP A 324 -5.78 14.58 -2.89
CA ASP A 324 -6.65 14.29 -4.03
C ASP A 324 -7.60 13.12 -3.74
N TRP A 325 -7.15 12.12 -2.97
CA TRP A 325 -7.98 10.99 -2.54
C TRP A 325 -9.17 11.43 -1.68
N ILE A 326 -8.93 12.23 -0.63
CA ILE A 326 -9.99 12.71 0.28
C ILE A 326 -10.87 13.82 -0.32
N ASN A 327 -10.44 14.43 -1.42
CA ASN A 327 -11.21 15.41 -2.19
C ASN A 327 -11.91 14.77 -3.40
N GLU A 328 -12.04 13.45 -3.41
CA GLU A 328 -12.83 12.68 -4.39
C GLU A 328 -12.37 12.81 -5.84
N ILE A 329 -11.12 13.19 -6.06
CA ILE A 329 -10.52 13.14 -7.40
C ILE A 329 -10.57 11.68 -7.86
N LYS A 330 -11.00 11.46 -9.11
CA LYS A 330 -11.17 10.12 -9.68
C LYS A 330 -9.84 9.36 -9.61
N GLU A 331 -9.89 8.06 -9.29
CA GLU A 331 -8.67 7.26 -9.11
C GLU A 331 -7.82 7.26 -10.39
N GLU A 332 -8.47 7.27 -11.56
CA GLU A 332 -7.81 7.38 -12.86
C GLU A 332 -6.99 8.68 -13.01
N ASP A 333 -7.52 9.79 -12.52
CA ASP A 333 -6.86 11.09 -12.60
C ASP A 333 -5.68 11.17 -11.61
N ILE A 334 -5.84 10.60 -10.41
CA ILE A 334 -4.76 10.44 -9.42
C ILE A 334 -3.62 9.59 -10.01
N VAL A 335 -3.95 8.41 -10.56
CA VAL A 335 -2.99 7.51 -11.21
C VAL A 335 -2.19 8.23 -12.30
N LYS A 336 -2.88 8.98 -13.17
CA LYS A 336 -2.24 9.73 -14.25
C LYS A 336 -1.36 10.86 -13.72
N LYS A 337 -1.90 11.69 -12.82
CA LYS A 337 -1.20 12.86 -12.25
C LYS A 337 0.10 12.44 -11.57
N PHE A 338 0.06 11.44 -10.70
CA PHE A 338 1.22 11.06 -9.87
C PHE A 338 2.09 9.95 -10.47
N GLY A 339 1.63 9.26 -11.51
CA GLY A 339 2.35 8.17 -12.17
C GLY A 339 2.47 6.92 -11.31
N ILE A 340 1.40 6.59 -10.59
CA ILE A 340 1.32 5.46 -9.67
C ILE A 340 0.29 4.43 -10.16
N GLY A 341 0.26 3.23 -9.59
CA GLY A 341 -0.81 2.26 -9.81
C GLY A 341 -2.00 2.48 -8.89
N GLU A 342 -3.16 1.91 -9.26
CA GLU A 342 -4.37 1.91 -8.44
C GLU A 342 -4.12 1.24 -7.07
N GLY A 343 -3.38 0.14 -7.08
CA GLY A 343 -2.94 -0.55 -5.86
C GLY A 343 -2.06 0.29 -4.94
N ASP A 344 -1.32 1.27 -5.50
CA ASP A 344 -0.49 2.17 -4.70
C ASP A 344 -1.34 3.18 -3.92
N ILE A 345 -2.45 3.66 -4.50
CA ILE A 345 -3.41 4.54 -3.80
C ILE A 345 -3.96 3.83 -2.56
N ARG A 346 -4.33 2.55 -2.71
CA ARG A 346 -4.86 1.73 -1.61
C ARG A 346 -3.82 1.50 -0.51
N ALA A 347 -2.60 1.14 -0.88
CA ALA A 347 -1.51 0.94 0.07
C ALA A 347 -1.15 2.23 0.83
N LEU A 348 -1.14 3.37 0.13
CA LEU A 348 -0.95 4.68 0.75
C LEU A 348 -2.12 5.01 1.70
N SER A 349 -3.37 4.84 1.26
CA SER A 349 -4.55 5.09 2.10
C SER A 349 -4.55 4.25 3.39
N GLU A 350 -4.20 2.97 3.32
CA GLU A 350 -4.08 2.09 4.50
C GLU A 350 -2.99 2.59 5.47
N THR A 351 -1.81 2.97 4.94
CA THR A 351 -0.70 3.49 5.76
C THR A 351 -1.06 4.85 6.36
N THR A 352 -1.63 5.74 5.57
CA THR A 352 -2.11 7.06 5.99
C THR A 352 -3.19 6.93 7.07
N LEU A 353 -4.14 6.00 6.92
CA LEU A 353 -5.18 5.77 7.92
C LEU A 353 -4.56 5.38 9.28
N TRP A 354 -3.63 4.43 9.28
CA TRP A 354 -2.92 4.02 10.49
C TRP A 354 -2.12 5.16 11.14
N LEU A 355 -1.41 5.97 10.34
CA LEU A 355 -0.62 7.08 10.86
C LEU A 355 -1.47 8.26 11.32
N VAL A 356 -2.57 8.58 10.64
CA VAL A 356 -3.51 9.62 11.08
C VAL A 356 -4.22 9.19 12.36
N HIS A 357 -4.63 7.92 12.45
CA HIS A 357 -5.16 7.34 13.68
C HIS A 357 -4.15 7.50 14.83
N SER A 358 -2.89 7.13 14.60
CA SER A 358 -1.83 7.25 15.59
C SER A 358 -1.59 8.70 16.02
N MET A 359 -1.56 9.63 15.07
CA MET A 359 -1.44 11.06 15.35
C MET A 359 -2.64 11.58 16.17
N ALA A 360 -3.86 11.13 15.88
CA ALA A 360 -5.05 11.48 16.64
C ALA A 360 -4.98 10.97 18.08
N GLU A 361 -4.59 9.70 18.29
CA GLU A 361 -4.42 9.12 19.63
C GLU A 361 -3.35 9.84 20.45
N LEU A 362 -2.19 10.13 19.85
CA LEU A 362 -1.14 10.92 20.47
C LEU A 362 -1.63 12.34 20.82
N GLY A 363 -2.37 12.98 19.90
CA GLY A 363 -2.96 14.28 20.11
C GLY A 363 -3.96 14.28 21.28
N ILE A 364 -4.84 13.29 21.37
CA ILE A 364 -5.80 13.13 22.49
C ILE A 364 -5.05 12.94 23.80
N PHE A 365 -4.06 12.04 23.83
CA PHE A 365 -3.27 11.73 25.01
C PHE A 365 -2.53 12.95 25.57
N LEU A 366 -1.95 13.76 24.67
CA LEU A 366 -1.22 14.97 25.00
C LEU A 366 -2.11 16.21 25.08
N LYS A 367 -3.43 16.07 24.90
CA LYS A 367 -4.42 17.16 24.90
C LYS A 367 -4.10 18.28 23.89
N ARG A 368 -3.63 17.90 22.71
CA ARG A 368 -3.36 18.81 21.58
C ARG A 368 -4.66 19.21 20.90
N SER A 369 -4.69 20.45 20.43
CA SER A 369 -5.82 21.04 19.69
C SER A 369 -6.05 20.39 18.32
N SER A 370 -5.01 19.75 17.76
CA SER A 370 -5.02 18.99 16.51
C SER A 370 -5.90 17.73 16.53
N SER A 371 -6.17 17.17 17.71
CA SER A 371 -6.78 15.85 17.88
C SER A 371 -8.12 15.69 17.16
N GLY A 372 -9.00 16.70 17.25
CA GLY A 372 -10.29 16.69 16.56
C GLY A 372 -10.16 16.66 15.03
N LYS A 373 -9.23 17.47 14.49
CA LYS A 373 -8.97 17.52 13.04
C LYS A 373 -8.31 16.25 12.52
N ALA A 374 -7.40 15.64 13.30
CA ALA A 374 -6.83 14.34 12.97
C ALA A 374 -7.90 13.24 12.93
N ARG A 375 -8.85 13.23 13.89
CA ARG A 375 -9.99 12.28 13.88
C ARG A 375 -10.94 12.48 12.69
N GLU A 376 -11.17 13.72 12.29
CA GLU A 376 -11.97 14.03 11.09
C GLU A 376 -11.27 13.51 9.84
N LEU A 377 -9.96 13.77 9.71
CA LEU A 377 -9.13 13.31 8.60
C LEU A 377 -9.07 11.77 8.52
N GLU A 378 -8.99 11.07 9.66
CA GLU A 378 -8.98 9.60 9.74
C GLU A 378 -10.16 9.00 8.96
N LYS A 379 -11.39 9.49 9.23
CA LYS A 379 -12.60 9.04 8.54
C LYS A 379 -12.55 9.33 7.04
N ARG A 380 -12.07 10.51 6.66
CA ARG A 380 -11.98 10.90 5.25
C ARG A 380 -10.97 10.07 4.48
N VAL A 381 -9.83 9.73 5.09
CA VAL A 381 -8.79 8.89 4.49
C VAL A 381 -9.29 7.45 4.29
N GLU A 382 -10.02 6.89 5.26
CA GLU A 382 -10.58 5.54 5.18
C GLU A 382 -11.43 5.35 3.91
N TYR A 383 -12.28 6.34 3.61
CA TYR A 383 -13.25 6.23 2.52
C TYR A 383 -12.88 7.00 1.24
N GLY A 384 -11.89 7.89 1.30
CA GLY A 384 -11.53 8.77 0.19
C GLY A 384 -12.64 9.74 -0.19
N ALA A 385 -13.20 10.42 0.81
CA ALA A 385 -14.41 11.20 0.64
C ALA A 385 -14.37 12.56 1.36
N SER A 386 -15.09 13.53 0.80
CA SER A 386 -15.32 14.83 1.43
C SER A 386 -16.19 14.68 2.67
N PRO A 387 -16.15 15.66 3.60
CA PRO A 387 -16.89 15.59 4.86
C PRO A 387 -18.39 15.32 4.69
N GLU A 388 -19.02 15.89 3.66
CA GLU A 388 -20.47 15.75 3.46
C GLU A 388 -20.94 14.33 3.06
N LEU A 389 -20.02 13.44 2.66
CA LEU A 389 -20.37 12.08 2.26
C LEU A 389 -20.24 11.06 3.40
N LEU A 390 -19.70 11.46 4.55
CA LEU A 390 -19.33 10.53 5.62
C LEU A 390 -20.53 9.77 6.19
N ASP A 391 -21.74 10.33 6.16
CA ASP A 391 -22.94 9.66 6.66
C ASP A 391 -23.46 8.57 5.71
N LEU A 392 -23.27 8.74 4.40
CA LEU A 392 -23.69 7.77 3.40
C LEU A 392 -22.68 6.63 3.25
N ILE A 393 -21.39 6.95 3.33
CA ILE A 393 -20.31 6.02 3.00
C ILE A 393 -20.08 4.95 4.07
N GLN A 394 -20.54 5.20 5.30
CA GLN A 394 -20.56 4.22 6.38
C GLN A 394 -21.48 3.03 6.08
N ILE A 395 -22.41 3.15 5.13
CA ILE A 395 -23.27 2.05 4.69
C ILE A 395 -22.46 1.10 3.81
N ARG A 396 -22.29 -0.13 4.31
CA ARG A 396 -21.61 -1.20 3.58
C ARG A 396 -22.16 -1.38 2.15
N GLY A 397 -21.26 -1.27 1.17
CA GLY A 397 -21.59 -1.38 -0.26
C GLY A 397 -21.74 -0.04 -0.98
N ILE A 398 -21.85 1.07 -0.25
CA ILE A 398 -21.72 2.42 -0.78
C ILE A 398 -20.24 2.84 -0.68
N GLY A 399 -19.56 2.93 -1.83
CA GLY A 399 -18.25 3.59 -1.91
C GLY A 399 -18.38 5.05 -2.36
N ARG A 400 -17.26 5.79 -2.37
CA ARG A 400 -17.23 7.24 -2.66
C ARG A 400 -18.00 7.68 -3.90
N VAL A 401 -17.89 6.92 -5.00
CA VAL A 401 -18.60 7.23 -6.26
C VAL A 401 -20.11 7.14 -6.10
N ARG A 402 -20.60 6.11 -5.39
CA ARG A 402 -22.04 5.93 -5.15
C ARG A 402 -22.56 6.93 -4.12
N ALA A 403 -21.79 7.21 -3.07
CA ALA A 403 -22.10 8.24 -2.09
C ALA A 403 -22.27 9.61 -2.77
N ARG A 404 -21.35 10.00 -3.64
CA ARG A 404 -21.44 11.26 -4.39
C ARG A 404 -22.69 11.31 -5.28
N LYS A 405 -22.97 10.25 -6.04
CA LYS A 405 -24.19 10.16 -6.87
C LYS A 405 -25.48 10.31 -6.05
N LEU A 406 -25.54 9.70 -4.86
CA LEU A 406 -26.69 9.85 -3.95
C LEU A 406 -26.80 11.28 -3.44
N PHE A 407 -25.69 11.86 -3.00
CA PHE A 407 -25.65 13.22 -2.47
C PHE A 407 -26.09 14.26 -3.52
N ASP A 408 -25.59 14.14 -4.75
CA ASP A 408 -25.95 15.02 -5.87
C ASP A 408 -27.44 14.86 -6.26
N ALA A 409 -28.03 13.69 -6.00
CA ALA A 409 -29.46 13.43 -6.17
C ALA A 409 -30.32 13.89 -4.98
N GLY A 410 -29.73 14.60 -4.01
CA GLY A 410 -30.40 15.14 -2.82
C GLY A 410 -30.54 14.15 -1.65
N ILE A 411 -29.94 12.95 -1.75
CA ILE A 411 -29.95 11.93 -0.71
C ILE A 411 -28.65 12.09 0.08
N LYS A 412 -28.70 12.79 1.20
CA LYS A 412 -27.49 13.28 1.90
C LYS A 412 -27.07 12.43 3.10
N ASP A 413 -28.00 11.64 3.63
CA ASP A 413 -27.83 10.89 4.88
C ASP A 413 -28.70 9.61 4.87
N MET A 414 -28.60 8.83 5.95
CA MET A 414 -29.39 7.60 6.09
C MET A 414 -30.90 7.86 6.17
N GLU A 415 -31.33 9.00 6.69
CA GLU A 415 -32.74 9.33 6.87
C GLU A 415 -33.40 9.63 5.53
N THR A 416 -32.79 10.54 4.77
CA THR A 416 -33.20 10.88 3.40
C THR A 416 -33.14 9.66 2.48
N LEU A 417 -32.17 8.75 2.66
CA LEU A 417 -32.09 7.50 1.92
C LEU A 417 -33.26 6.56 2.22
N ARG A 418 -33.65 6.42 3.50
CA ARG A 418 -34.81 5.60 3.90
C ARG A 418 -36.13 6.15 3.36
N ALA A 419 -36.23 7.46 3.20
CA ALA A 419 -37.42 8.13 2.69
C ALA A 419 -37.58 8.05 1.17
N GLN A 420 -36.56 7.60 0.42
CA GLN A 420 -36.65 7.48 -1.04
C GLN A 420 -37.36 6.21 -1.48
N GLU A 421 -38.01 6.29 -2.64
CA GLU A 421 -38.53 5.12 -3.33
C GLU A 421 -37.38 4.16 -3.76
N PRO A 422 -37.50 2.85 -3.49
CA PRO A 422 -36.48 1.86 -3.81
C PRO A 422 -36.00 1.88 -5.28
N ASP A 423 -36.92 2.10 -6.22
CA ASP A 423 -36.61 2.17 -7.65
C ASP A 423 -35.77 3.39 -8.02
N LYS A 424 -35.99 4.53 -7.33
CA LYS A 424 -35.18 5.73 -7.52
C LYS A 424 -33.76 5.52 -7.05
N VAL A 425 -33.58 4.86 -5.90
CA VAL A 425 -32.25 4.48 -5.38
C VAL A 425 -31.57 3.51 -6.35
N ALA A 426 -32.29 2.49 -6.84
CA ALA A 426 -31.78 1.52 -7.81
C ALA A 426 -31.28 2.18 -9.12
N LYS A 427 -31.98 3.20 -9.62
CA LYS A 427 -31.53 3.97 -10.79
C LYS A 427 -30.22 4.72 -10.57
N ILE A 428 -29.93 5.15 -9.34
CA ILE A 428 -28.74 5.94 -9.01
C ILE A 428 -27.51 5.04 -8.79
N ILE A 429 -27.65 3.98 -7.97
CA ILE A 429 -26.51 3.16 -7.53
C ILE A 429 -26.48 1.75 -8.12
N GLY A 430 -27.45 1.41 -8.95
CA GLY A 430 -27.63 0.10 -9.57
C GLY A 430 -28.48 -0.86 -8.71
N THR A 431 -29.35 -1.62 -9.36
CA THR A 431 -30.37 -2.47 -8.71
C THR A 431 -29.78 -3.45 -7.70
N LYS A 432 -28.73 -4.22 -8.08
CA LYS A 432 -28.08 -5.20 -7.19
C LYS A 432 -27.54 -4.55 -5.90
N VAL A 433 -27.01 -3.33 -6.00
CA VAL A 433 -26.43 -2.62 -4.86
C VAL A 433 -27.54 -2.01 -4.00
N ALA A 434 -28.54 -1.38 -4.63
CA ALA A 434 -29.70 -0.82 -3.94
C ALA A 434 -30.43 -1.87 -3.12
N ILE A 435 -30.65 -3.08 -3.64
CA ILE A 435 -31.26 -4.19 -2.90
C ILE A 435 -30.48 -4.50 -1.61
N LYS A 436 -29.14 -4.59 -1.68
CA LYS A 436 -28.28 -4.89 -0.52
C LYS A 436 -28.32 -3.76 0.50
N VAL A 437 -28.19 -2.51 0.04
CA VAL A 437 -28.18 -1.30 0.88
C VAL A 437 -29.52 -1.10 1.58
N LEU A 438 -30.63 -1.18 0.85
CA LEU A 438 -31.98 -0.96 1.40
C LEU A 438 -32.34 -2.04 2.44
N LYS A 439 -32.00 -3.30 2.17
CA LYS A 439 -32.14 -4.40 3.17
C LYS A 439 -31.36 -4.11 4.45
N GLN A 440 -30.13 -3.58 4.34
CA GLN A 440 -29.31 -3.27 5.52
C GLN A 440 -29.91 -2.17 6.39
N ILE A 441 -30.58 -1.19 5.79
CA ILE A 441 -31.18 -0.06 6.51
C ILE A 441 -32.66 -0.27 6.88
N GLY A 442 -33.20 -1.49 6.66
CA GLY A 442 -34.55 -1.89 7.06
C GLY A 442 -35.67 -1.51 6.08
N VAL A 443 -35.35 -1.20 4.83
CA VAL A 443 -36.32 -0.80 3.79
C VAL A 443 -36.58 -1.96 2.83
N THR A 444 -37.86 -2.18 2.48
CA THR A 444 -38.24 -3.20 1.49
C THR A 444 -37.58 -2.89 0.14
N PRO A 445 -36.74 -3.79 -0.39
CA PRO A 445 -35.98 -3.56 -1.62
C PRO A 445 -36.88 -3.64 -2.86
N PRO A 446 -36.44 -3.11 -4.01
CA PRO A 446 -37.17 -3.30 -5.27
C PRO A 446 -37.13 -4.79 -5.69
N PRO A 447 -38.12 -5.29 -6.44
CA PRO A 447 -38.14 -6.68 -6.89
C PRO A 447 -36.90 -7.01 -7.72
N GLU A 448 -36.30 -8.19 -7.48
CA GLU A 448 -35.19 -8.69 -8.28
C GLU A 448 -35.69 -9.01 -9.70
N GLU A 449 -35.22 -8.27 -10.71
CA GLU A 449 -35.36 -8.71 -12.09
C GLU A 449 -34.54 -10.00 -12.29
N LYS A 450 -35.24 -11.13 -12.37
CA LYS A 450 -34.64 -12.41 -12.78
C LYS A 450 -33.97 -12.20 -14.14
N SER A 451 -32.68 -12.50 -14.26
CA SER A 451 -31.98 -12.49 -15.55
C SER A 451 -32.69 -13.43 -16.53
N GLU A 452 -32.64 -13.14 -17.83
CA GLU A 452 -33.25 -14.00 -18.87
C GLU A 452 -32.77 -15.47 -18.80
N GLU A 453 -31.57 -15.73 -18.27
CA GLU A 453 -31.07 -17.08 -17.97
C GLU A 453 -31.86 -17.79 -16.86
N GLN A 454 -32.32 -17.08 -15.83
CA GLN A 454 -33.17 -17.65 -14.77
C GLN A 454 -34.62 -17.84 -15.22
N ARG A 455 -35.10 -17.11 -16.23
CA ARG A 455 -36.40 -17.37 -16.86
C ARG A 455 -36.39 -18.68 -17.66
N LYS A 456 -35.31 -18.95 -18.41
CA LYS A 456 -35.20 -20.19 -19.21
C LYS A 456 -35.11 -21.48 -18.41
N LEU A 457 -34.67 -21.43 -17.14
CA LEU A 457 -34.67 -22.61 -16.27
C LEU A 457 -36.02 -22.91 -15.61
N HIS A 458 -36.94 -21.94 -15.57
CA HIS A 458 -38.25 -22.13 -14.95
C HIS A 458 -39.36 -22.52 -15.93
N ASP A 459 -39.12 -22.43 -17.24
CA ASP A 459 -40.07 -22.85 -18.29
C ASP A 459 -39.94 -24.33 -18.70
N PHE A 460 -39.17 -25.13 -17.95
CA PHE A 460 -39.10 -26.60 -18.06
C PHE A 460 -39.56 -27.27 -16.75
N GLY A 461 -40.77 -26.94 -16.31
CA GLY A 461 -41.47 -27.61 -15.21
C GLY A 461 -42.72 -28.31 -15.72
#